data_AF-A0A5C7MTR5-F1
#
_entry.id   AF-A0A5C7MTR5-F1
#
_cell.length_a   1.000
_cell.length_b   1.000
_cell.length_c   1.000
_cell.angle_alpha   90.00
_cell.angle_beta   90.00
_cell.angle_gamma   90.00
#
_symmetry.space_group_name_H-M   'P 1'
#
loop_
_entity.id
_entity.type
_entity.pdbx_description
1 polymer ?
#
loop_
_entity_poly.entity_id
_entity_poly.type
_entity_poly.pdbx_seq_one_letter_code
_entity_poly.pdbx_strand_id
1 'polypeptide(L)' 'AAAGTIRADFADSIDANAVHGSDAVETAQVEIAYFFASSEVTSR' A
#
# COMPACT_ATOMS: atom_id res chain seq x y z
N ALA A 1 -6.12 14.43 -5.09
CA ALA A 1 -6.79 13.58 -4.09
C ALA A 1 -7.53 14.47 -3.09
N ALA A 2 -8.42 13.93 -2.24
CA ALA A 2 -9.09 14.73 -1.21
C ALA A 2 -8.06 15.29 -0.20
N ALA A 3 -8.31 16.47 0.36
CA ALA A 3 -7.41 17.09 1.34
C ALA A 3 -7.19 16.18 2.57
N GLY A 4 -5.95 16.12 3.07
CA GLY A 4 -5.57 15.28 4.22
C GLY A 4 -5.37 13.80 3.88
N THR A 5 -5.43 13.41 2.60
CA THR A 5 -4.97 12.10 2.14
C THR A 5 -3.48 12.13 1.86
N ILE A 6 -2.79 10.99 2.01
CA ILE A 6 -1.34 10.88 1.74
C ILE A 6 -0.97 11.45 0.36
N ARG A 7 -1.74 11.14 -0.68
CA ARG A 7 -1.49 11.65 -2.03
C ARG A 7 -1.77 13.15 -2.19
N ALA A 8 -2.67 13.74 -1.40
CA ALA A 8 -2.87 15.19 -1.44
C ALA A 8 -1.72 15.93 -0.77
N ASP A 9 -1.15 15.33 0.28
CA ASP A 9 -0.16 16.00 1.12
C ASP A 9 1.28 15.71 0.67
N PHE A 10 1.54 14.61 -0.03
CA PHE A 10 2.91 14.13 -0.32
C PHE A 10 3.19 13.68 -1.76
N ALA A 11 2.22 13.67 -2.68
CA ALA A 11 2.49 13.30 -4.08
C ALA A 11 3.00 14.49 -4.90
N ASP A 12 4.05 14.28 -5.69
CA ASP A 12 4.56 15.30 -6.62
C ASP A 12 3.81 15.27 -7.96
N SER A 13 3.44 14.09 -8.42
CA SER A 13 2.73 13.87 -9.69
C SER A 13 1.95 12.56 -9.67
N ILE A 14 1.28 12.23 -10.79
CA ILE A 14 0.60 10.93 -10.91
C ILE A 14 1.59 9.76 -10.95
N ASP A 15 2.78 9.98 -11.54
CA ASP A 15 3.84 8.98 -11.65
C ASP A 15 4.64 8.87 -10.33
N ALA A 16 4.84 9.99 -9.63
CA ALA A 16 5.50 10.07 -8.32
C ALA A 16 4.48 10.32 -7.20
N ASN A 17 3.63 9.32 -6.93
CA ASN A 17 2.43 9.49 -6.10
C ASN A 17 2.55 8.99 -4.64
N ALA A 18 3.77 8.92 -4.13
CA ALA A 18 4.16 8.61 -2.75
C ALA A 18 3.86 7.19 -2.22
N VAL A 19 2.73 6.56 -2.56
CA VAL A 19 2.30 5.29 -1.95
C VAL A 19 1.63 4.32 -2.91
N HIS A 20 1.87 3.04 -2.65
CA HIS A 20 1.14 1.88 -3.16
C HIS A 20 0.21 1.32 -2.08
N GLY A 21 -0.84 0.62 -2.49
CA GLY A 21 -1.70 -0.18 -1.63
C GLY A 21 -2.48 -1.19 -2.48
N SER A 22 -2.62 -2.42 -1.98
CA SER A 22 -3.37 -3.45 -2.67
C SER A 22 -4.83 -3.01 -2.87
N ASP A 23 -5.42 -3.38 -4.01
CA ASP A 23 -6.71 -2.89 -4.46
C ASP A 23 -7.90 -3.85 -4.19
N ALA A 24 -7.61 -5.10 -3.79
CA ALA A 24 -8.58 -6.12 -3.46
C ALA A 24 -8.05 -7.08 -2.37
N VAL A 25 -8.92 -7.89 -1.79
CA VAL A 25 -8.52 -8.90 -0.78
C VAL A 25 -7.62 -9.95 -1.41
N GLU A 26 -7.95 -10.38 -2.63
CA GLU A 26 -7.21 -11.37 -3.40
C GLU A 26 -5.82 -10.85 -3.76
N THR A 27 -5.69 -9.59 -4.20
CA THR A 27 -4.39 -8.98 -4.53
C THR A 27 -3.56 -8.70 -3.29
N ALA A 28 -4.18 -8.31 -2.16
CA ALA A 28 -3.49 -8.14 -0.88
C ALA A 28 -2.85 -9.44 -0.40
N GLN A 29 -3.54 -10.58 -0.51
CA GLN A 29 -2.98 -11.89 -0.14
C GLN A 29 -1.72 -12.21 -0.96
N VAL A 30 -1.75 -11.93 -2.27
CA VAL A 30 -0.60 -12.17 -3.17
C VAL A 30 0.55 -11.22 -2.86
N GLU A 31 0.29 -9.92 -2.73
CA GLU A 31 1.33 -8.90 -2.50
C GLU A 31 1.99 -9.04 -1.14
N ILE A 32 1.22 -9.35 -0.08
CA ILE A 32 1.79 -9.61 1.25
C ILE A 32 2.73 -10.82 1.18
N ALA A 33 2.29 -11.92 0.57
CA ALA A 33 3.09 -13.15 0.44
C ALA A 33 4.30 -12.98 -0.49
N TYR A 34 4.29 -12.00 -1.40
CA TYR A 34 5.43 -11.67 -2.25
C TYR A 34 6.58 -11.06 -1.43
N PHE A 35 6.27 -10.20 -0.45
CA PHE A 35 7.29 -9.49 0.34
C PHE A 35 7.64 -10.16 1.66
N PHE A 36 6.70 -10.89 2.27
CA PHE A 36 6.86 -11.44 3.61
C PHE A 36 6.44 -12.90 3.66
N ALA A 37 7.26 -13.73 4.30
CA ALA A 37 6.82 -15.05 4.74
C ALA A 37 5.79 -14.91 5.86
N SER A 38 4.87 -15.87 5.98
CA SER A 38 3.81 -15.82 7.00
C SER A 38 4.36 -15.74 8.44
N SER A 39 5.58 -16.23 8.68
CA SER A 39 6.26 -16.14 9.98
C SER A 39 6.80 -14.76 10.33
N GLU A 40 6.91 -13.85 9.36
CA GLU A 40 7.40 -12.48 9.56
C GLU A 40 6.26 -11.50 9.92
N VAL A 41 5.00 -11.93 9.77
CA VAL A 41 3.82 -11.15 10.15
C VAL A 41 3.36 -11.53 11.55
N THR A 42 3.38 -10.57 12.47
CA THR A 42 2.99 -10.76 13.86
C THR A 42 1.65 -10.07 14.17
N SER A 43 0.60 -10.86 14.37
CA SER A 43 -0.71 -10.35 14.80
C SER A 43 -0.67 -9.88 16.26
N ARG A 44 -1.47 -8.86 16.59
CA ARG A 44 -1.56 -8.24 17.92
C ARG A 44 -3.01 -7.89 18.27
#